data_AF-A0A9C9ETT2-F1
#
_entry.id   AF-A0A9C9ETT2-F1
#
_cell.length_a   1.000
_cell.length_b   1.000
_cell.length_c   1.000
_cell.angle_alpha   90.00
_cell.angle_beta   90.00
_cell.angle_gamma   90.00
#
_symmetry.space_group_name_H-M   'P 1'
#
loop_
_entity.id
_entity.type
_entity.pdbx_description
1 polymer ?
#
loop_
_entity_poly.entity_id
_entity_poly.type
_entity_poly.pdbx_seq_one_letter_code
_entity_poly.pdbx_strand_id
1 'polypeptide(L)'
;KRKATKMASRDHIEESLHCLIVNVLVDAYERQGYEVKADHVGSLRAVPNSTGSHVPDIVATRGSEVYIIEVETQSTIDDPETQQQLKEFADAAPTRVYLAVPFECLEAARKLRHDLDIDFDILPCYPFVRYVGVPR
;
A
#
# COMPACT_ATOMS: atom_id res chain seq x y z
N LYS A 1 10.01 15.25 -27.35
CA LYS A 1 10.72 14.04 -26.84
C LYS A 1 11.06 14.09 -25.34
N ARG A 2 11.38 15.24 -24.71
CA ARG A 2 11.72 15.33 -23.28
C ARG A 2 10.58 15.05 -22.27
N LYS A 3 9.31 15.23 -22.64
CA LYS A 3 8.14 14.98 -21.74
C LYS A 3 7.87 13.49 -21.50
N ALA A 4 7.99 12.65 -22.53
CA ALA A 4 7.71 11.21 -22.42
C ALA A 4 8.72 10.48 -21.54
N THR A 5 10.01 10.83 -21.64
CA THR A 5 11.08 10.21 -20.83
C THR A 5 10.98 10.56 -19.34
N LYS A 6 10.47 11.75 -19.00
CA LYS A 6 10.28 12.20 -17.61
C LYS A 6 9.09 11.53 -16.93
N MET A 7 8.05 11.20 -17.70
CA MET A 7 6.84 10.53 -17.19
C MET A 7 7.14 9.07 -16.86
N ALA A 8 7.74 8.33 -17.80
CA ALA A 8 8.17 6.94 -17.58
C ALA A 8 9.16 6.79 -16.41
N SER A 9 10.03 7.79 -16.17
CA SER A 9 10.92 7.75 -15.01
C SER A 9 10.21 7.96 -13.68
N ARG A 10 9.09 8.70 -13.67
CA ARG A 10 8.33 8.95 -12.43
C ARG A 10 7.54 7.70 -12.06
N ASP A 11 6.86 7.11 -13.03
CA ASP A 11 6.03 5.93 -12.82
C ASP A 11 6.89 4.76 -12.30
N HIS A 12 8.11 4.60 -12.83
CA HIS A 12 9.07 3.60 -12.33
C HIS A 12 9.56 3.87 -10.90
N ILE A 13 9.71 5.15 -10.50
CA ILE A 13 10.09 5.51 -9.12
C ILE A 13 8.95 5.19 -8.15
N GLU A 14 7.72 5.48 -8.52
CA GLU A 14 6.54 5.21 -7.70
C GLU A 14 6.28 3.70 -7.57
N GLU A 15 6.42 2.93 -8.65
CA GLU A 15 6.39 1.46 -8.60
C GLU A 15 7.50 0.90 -7.70
N SER A 16 8.72 1.43 -7.80
CA SER A 16 9.82 1.01 -6.91
C SER A 16 9.56 1.36 -5.44
N LEU A 17 8.92 2.51 -5.19
CA LEU A 17 8.55 2.96 -3.85
C LEU A 17 7.42 2.09 -3.27
N HIS A 18 6.41 1.76 -4.08
CA HIS A 18 5.35 0.82 -3.73
C HIS A 18 5.95 -0.52 -3.31
N CYS A 19 6.72 -1.16 -4.19
CA CYS A 19 7.40 -2.43 -3.90
C CYS A 19 8.28 -2.37 -2.64
N LEU A 20 8.99 -1.25 -2.42
CA LEU A 20 9.81 -1.08 -1.22
C LEU A 20 8.95 -1.04 0.06
N ILE A 21 7.86 -0.27 0.05
CA ILE A 21 6.95 -0.17 1.19
C ILE A 21 6.31 -1.53 1.47
N VAL A 22 5.85 -2.25 0.44
CA VAL A 22 5.28 -3.60 0.60
C VAL A 22 6.30 -4.50 1.30
N ASN A 23 7.54 -4.58 0.81
CA ASN A 23 8.57 -5.43 1.41
C ASN A 23 8.87 -5.07 2.88
N VAL A 24 8.96 -3.77 3.20
CA VAL A 24 9.22 -3.31 4.58
C VAL A 24 8.08 -3.68 5.52
N LEU A 25 6.83 -3.50 5.08
CA LEU A 25 5.66 -3.84 5.89
C LEU A 25 5.56 -5.34 6.10
N VAL A 26 5.77 -6.14 5.05
CA VAL A 26 5.79 -7.59 5.15
C VAL A 26 6.80 -8.07 6.19
N ASP A 27 8.05 -7.63 6.10
CA ASP A 27 9.10 -7.99 7.07
C ASP A 27 8.74 -7.52 8.49
N ALA A 28 8.10 -6.36 8.64
CA ALA A 28 7.68 -5.84 9.93
C ALA A 28 6.57 -6.67 10.58
N TYR A 29 5.57 -7.10 9.81
CA TYR A 29 4.47 -7.93 10.31
C TYR A 29 4.92 -9.36 10.60
N GLU A 30 5.78 -9.94 9.77
CA GLU A 30 6.39 -11.26 10.03
C GLU A 30 7.17 -11.24 11.36
N ARG A 31 7.97 -10.20 11.61
CA ARG A 31 8.71 -10.02 12.90
C ARG A 31 7.79 -9.86 14.11
N GLN A 32 6.54 -9.42 13.90
CA GLN A 32 5.52 -9.31 14.94
C GLN A 32 4.69 -10.60 15.12
N GLY A 33 5.04 -11.66 14.38
CA GLY A 33 4.41 -12.97 14.48
C GLY A 33 3.12 -13.11 13.65
N TYR A 34 2.93 -12.28 12.63
CA TYR A 34 1.85 -12.48 11.66
C TYR A 34 2.27 -13.47 10.57
N GLU A 35 1.33 -14.26 10.08
CA GLU A 35 1.42 -14.92 8.78
C GLU A 35 1.07 -13.90 7.70
N VAL A 36 1.97 -13.68 6.74
CA VAL A 36 1.83 -12.61 5.74
C VAL A 36 1.75 -13.19 4.34
N LYS A 37 0.75 -12.75 3.57
CA LYS A 37 0.64 -12.90 2.12
C LYS A 37 0.78 -11.53 1.49
N ALA A 38 1.46 -11.43 0.36
CA ALA A 38 1.62 -10.15 -0.31
C ALA A 38 1.74 -10.32 -1.82
N ASP A 39 1.16 -9.37 -2.55
CA ASP A 39 1.35 -9.21 -3.99
C ASP A 39 2.63 -8.41 -4.26
N HIS A 40 3.15 -8.48 -5.48
CA HIS A 40 4.29 -7.68 -5.94
C HIS A 40 5.65 -7.86 -5.18
N VAL A 41 5.78 -8.82 -4.25
CA VAL A 41 7.02 -9.13 -3.51
C VAL A 41 7.85 -10.28 -4.09
N GLY A 42 7.67 -10.59 -5.38
CA GLY A 42 8.32 -11.71 -6.05
C GLY A 42 7.78 -13.08 -5.60
N SER A 43 8.36 -14.17 -6.13
CA SER A 43 7.84 -15.54 -5.93
C SER A 43 8.10 -16.15 -4.55
N LEU A 44 8.56 -15.34 -3.58
CA LEU A 44 8.95 -15.83 -2.25
C LEU A 44 7.77 -15.95 -1.29
N ARG A 45 6.66 -15.28 -1.57
CA ARG A 45 5.48 -15.25 -0.69
C ARG A 45 4.23 -15.62 -1.47
N ALA A 46 3.26 -16.18 -0.74
CA ALA A 46 1.96 -16.47 -1.31
C ALA A 46 1.24 -15.16 -1.62
N VAL A 47 0.63 -15.10 -2.80
CA VAL A 47 -0.24 -14.00 -3.19
C VAL A 47 -1.54 -14.06 -2.37
N PRO A 48 -2.08 -12.94 -1.89
CA PRO A 48 -3.38 -12.89 -1.24
C PRO A 48 -4.49 -13.43 -2.13
N ASN A 49 -5.54 -13.97 -1.50
CA ASN A 49 -6.78 -14.23 -2.24
C ASN A 49 -7.46 -12.90 -2.57
N SER A 50 -8.16 -12.85 -3.70
CA SER A 50 -8.98 -11.68 -4.03
C SER A 50 -10.05 -11.44 -2.96
N THR A 51 -10.27 -10.16 -2.66
CA THR A 51 -11.38 -9.67 -1.85
C THR A 51 -12.27 -8.85 -2.77
N GLY A 52 -13.47 -9.38 -3.06
CA GLY A 52 -14.30 -8.83 -4.14
C GLY A 52 -13.67 -9.06 -5.50
N SER A 53 -13.41 -7.98 -6.23
CA SER A 53 -12.78 -7.99 -7.55
C SER A 53 -11.29 -7.65 -7.54
N HIS A 54 -10.73 -7.30 -6.37
CA HIS A 54 -9.36 -6.84 -6.23
C HIS A 54 -8.52 -7.78 -5.37
N VAL A 55 -7.21 -7.81 -5.61
CA VAL A 55 -6.22 -8.51 -4.78
C VAL A 55 -5.56 -7.46 -3.89
N PRO A 56 -5.60 -7.58 -2.56
CA PRO A 56 -4.88 -6.66 -1.70
C PRO A 56 -3.36 -6.77 -1.88
N ASP A 57 -2.65 -5.67 -1.66
CA ASP A 57 -1.18 -5.71 -1.63
C ASP A 57 -0.65 -6.61 -0.51
N ILE A 58 -1.23 -6.55 0.68
CA ILE A 58 -0.82 -7.38 1.83
C ILE A 58 -2.03 -7.85 2.63
N VAL A 59 -2.00 -9.13 3.02
CA VAL A 59 -2.87 -9.69 4.05
C VAL A 59 -2.01 -10.25 5.17
N ALA A 60 -2.14 -9.71 6.37
CA ALA A 60 -1.43 -10.14 7.57
C ALA A 60 -2.42 -10.73 8.58
N THR A 61 -2.20 -11.99 8.98
CA THR A 61 -3.09 -12.73 9.87
C THR A 61 -2.36 -13.17 11.13
N ARG A 62 -2.97 -12.96 12.30
CA ARG A 62 -2.46 -13.48 13.58
C ARG A 62 -3.62 -13.84 14.50
N GLY A 63 -3.84 -15.14 14.70
CA GLY A 63 -5.00 -15.62 15.45
C GLY A 63 -6.30 -15.22 14.76
N SER A 64 -7.15 -14.44 15.43
CA SER A 64 -8.39 -13.89 14.86
C SER A 64 -8.23 -12.52 14.22
N GLU A 65 -7.04 -11.91 14.31
CA GLU A 65 -6.77 -10.61 13.69
C GLU A 65 -6.42 -10.81 12.20
N VAL A 66 -7.16 -10.15 11.31
CA VAL A 66 -6.87 -10.11 9.88
C VAL A 66 -6.74 -8.66 9.45
N TYR A 67 -5.57 -8.29 8.96
CA TYR A 67 -5.31 -6.95 8.43
C TYR A 67 -5.17 -7.04 6.91
N ILE A 68 -5.91 -6.18 6.23
CA ILE A 68 -5.74 -5.92 4.80
C ILE A 68 -5.01 -4.59 4.69
N ILE A 69 -3.90 -4.55 3.96
CA ILE A 69 -3.11 -3.34 3.77
C ILE A 69 -2.95 -3.11 2.28
N GLU A 70 -3.44 -1.96 1.83
CA GLU A 70 -3.21 -1.46 0.47
C GLU A 70 -2.13 -0.39 0.51
N VAL A 71 -1.15 -0.48 -0.39
CA VAL A 71 -0.06 0.47 -0.50
C VAL A 71 -0.31 1.40 -1.67
N GLU A 72 -0.39 2.70 -1.40
CA GLU A 72 -0.67 3.69 -2.44
C GLU A 72 0.40 4.78 -2.49
N THR A 73 0.63 5.31 -3.70
CA THR A 73 1.60 6.37 -3.93
C THR A 73 0.91 7.64 -4.43
N GLN A 74 1.68 8.72 -4.62
CA GLN A 74 1.11 10.02 -4.98
C GLN A 74 0.33 10.01 -6.30
N SER A 75 0.67 9.13 -7.23
CA SER A 75 0.00 9.05 -8.53
C SER A 75 -1.32 8.29 -8.49
N THR A 76 -1.46 7.33 -7.58
CA THR A 76 -2.57 6.37 -7.56
C THR A 76 -3.57 6.65 -6.45
N ILE A 77 -3.19 7.38 -5.40
CA ILE A 77 -4.06 7.61 -4.22
C ILE A 77 -5.42 8.26 -4.51
N ASP A 78 -5.51 9.06 -5.58
CA ASP A 78 -6.76 9.72 -5.98
C ASP A 78 -7.51 8.93 -7.07
N ASP A 79 -7.01 7.77 -7.49
CA ASP A 79 -7.60 7.00 -8.58
C ASP A 79 -8.94 6.37 -8.15
N PRO A 80 -9.94 6.33 -9.05
CA PRO A 80 -11.22 5.69 -8.77
C PRO A 80 -11.09 4.19 -8.43
N GLU A 81 -10.03 3.53 -8.93
CA GLU A 81 -9.73 2.13 -8.66
C GLU A 81 -9.35 1.92 -7.19
N THR A 82 -8.42 2.72 -6.65
CA THR A 82 -8.06 2.75 -5.22
C THR A 82 -9.29 2.95 -4.32
N GLN A 83 -10.19 3.86 -4.71
CA GLN A 83 -11.44 4.10 -3.97
C GLN A 83 -12.34 2.87 -3.93
N GLN A 84 -12.41 2.12 -5.04
CA GLN A 84 -13.23 0.92 -5.16
C GLN A 84 -12.61 -0.25 -4.40
N GLN A 85 -11.29 -0.44 -4.48
CA GLN A 85 -10.53 -1.41 -3.69
C GLN A 85 -10.78 -1.22 -2.20
N LEU A 86 -10.58 0.01 -1.68
CA LEU A 86 -10.75 0.31 -0.26
C LEU A 86 -12.18 0.03 0.23
N LYS A 87 -13.20 0.30 -0.60
CA LYS A 87 -14.59 -0.04 -0.27
C LYS A 87 -14.79 -1.55 -0.18
N GLU A 88 -14.34 -2.30 -1.18
CA GLU A 88 -14.47 -3.77 -1.18
C GLU A 88 -13.73 -4.42 -0.02
N PHE A 89 -12.58 -3.87 0.36
CA PHE A 89 -11.81 -4.35 1.51
C PHE A 89 -12.49 -3.99 2.83
N ALA A 90 -13.04 -2.78 2.96
CA ALA A 90 -13.75 -2.36 4.17
C ALA A 90 -15.04 -3.14 4.40
N ASP A 91 -15.73 -3.54 3.33
CA ASP A 91 -16.92 -4.39 3.37
C ASP A 91 -16.59 -5.85 3.74
N ALA A 92 -15.32 -6.27 3.67
CA ALA A 92 -14.88 -7.62 3.99
C ALA A 92 -14.74 -7.82 5.51
N ALA A 93 -15.73 -8.48 6.11
CA ALA A 93 -15.68 -8.87 7.52
C ALA A 93 -14.96 -10.22 7.74
N PRO A 94 -14.25 -10.43 8.87
CA PRO A 94 -13.86 -9.46 9.90
C PRO A 94 -12.41 -8.99 9.68
N THR A 95 -12.20 -7.93 8.90
CA THR A 95 -10.85 -7.40 8.64
C THR A 95 -10.71 -5.95 9.09
N ARG A 96 -9.48 -5.53 9.39
CA ARG A 96 -9.13 -4.11 9.57
C ARG A 96 -8.33 -3.67 8.36
N VAL A 97 -8.81 -2.62 7.69
CA VAL A 97 -8.19 -2.09 6.48
C VAL A 97 -7.22 -0.97 6.83
N TYR A 98 -6.04 -1.03 6.24
CA TYR A 98 -5.04 0.01 6.32
C TYR A 98 -4.68 0.52 4.92
N LEU A 99 -4.63 1.83 4.77
CA LEU A 99 -4.05 2.50 3.61
C LEU A 99 -2.63 2.96 3.98
N ALA A 100 -1.63 2.24 3.50
CA ALA A 100 -0.22 2.57 3.69
C ALA A 100 0.25 3.50 2.58
N VAL A 101 0.83 4.64 2.97
CA VAL A 101 1.23 5.69 2.01
C VAL A 101 2.59 6.26 2.38
N PRO A 102 3.42 6.68 1.41
CA PRO A 102 4.56 7.54 1.69
C PRO A 102 4.12 8.76 2.51
N PHE A 103 4.93 9.19 3.47
CA PHE A 103 4.57 10.29 4.37
C PHE A 103 4.17 11.58 3.63
N GLU A 104 4.79 11.85 2.48
CA GLU A 104 4.45 12.97 1.59
C GLU A 104 3.01 12.92 1.05
N CYS A 105 2.39 11.74 1.00
CA CYS A 105 1.02 11.53 0.52
C CYS A 105 -0.03 11.59 1.66
N LEU A 106 0.38 11.84 2.91
CA LEU A 106 -0.50 11.77 4.08
C LEU A 106 -1.72 12.71 3.99
N GLU A 107 -1.54 13.92 3.45
CA GLU A 107 -2.65 14.86 3.29
C GLU A 107 -3.67 14.38 2.24
N ALA A 108 -3.21 13.80 1.13
CA ALA A 108 -4.08 13.19 0.13
C ALA A 108 -4.83 11.98 0.73
N ALA A 109 -4.15 11.12 1.49
CA ALA A 109 -4.77 9.98 2.18
C ALA A 109 -5.87 10.42 3.16
N ARG A 110 -5.64 11.50 3.91
CA ARG A 110 -6.63 12.06 4.84
C ARG A 110 -7.85 12.60 4.10
N LYS A 111 -7.63 13.29 2.99
CA LYS A 111 -8.71 13.76 2.13
C LYS A 111 -9.53 12.59 1.59
N LEU A 112 -8.86 11.55 1.07
CA LEU A 112 -9.51 10.34 0.59
C LEU A 112 -10.38 9.68 1.67
N ARG A 113 -9.84 9.52 2.88
CA ARG A 113 -10.59 8.97 4.03
C ARG A 113 -11.84 9.80 4.35
N HIS A 114 -11.72 11.12 4.35
CA HIS A 114 -12.84 12.02 4.57
C HIS A 114 -13.92 11.90 3.48
N ASP A 115 -13.50 11.71 2.23
CA ASP A 115 -14.42 11.69 1.08
C ASP A 115 -15.15 10.35 0.89
N LEU A 116 -14.55 9.23 1.31
CA LEU A 116 -15.10 7.89 1.05
C LEU A 116 -16.08 7.38 2.10
N ASP A 117 -16.17 8.02 3.28
CA ASP A 117 -17.05 7.62 4.40
C ASP A 117 -16.99 6.12 4.73
N ILE A 118 -15.79 5.53 4.69
CA ILE A 118 -15.51 4.12 5.03
C ILE A 118 -14.48 4.04 6.16
N ASP A 119 -14.53 2.96 6.93
CA ASP A 119 -13.64 2.75 8.07
C ASP A 119 -12.33 2.07 7.63
N PHE A 120 -11.28 2.87 7.46
CA PHE A 120 -9.91 2.40 7.31
C PHE A 120 -8.93 3.31 8.05
N ASP A 121 -7.79 2.75 8.45
CA ASP A 121 -6.72 3.50 9.09
C ASP A 121 -5.61 3.87 8.10
N ILE A 122 -4.97 5.01 8.32
CA ILE A 122 -3.86 5.46 7.47
C ILE A 122 -2.55 5.09 8.16
N LEU A 123 -1.68 4.37 7.45
CA LEU A 123 -0.32 4.05 7.88
C LEU A 123 0.68 4.94 7.13
N PRO A 124 1.14 6.06 7.73
CA PRO A 124 2.19 6.85 7.13
C PRO A 124 3.53 6.09 7.17
N CYS A 125 4.05 5.78 5.99
CA CYS A 125 5.34 5.13 5.80
C CYS A 125 6.42 6.19 5.55
N TYR A 126 7.43 6.24 6.42
CA TYR A 126 8.62 7.04 6.16
C TYR A 126 9.56 6.21 5.29
N PRO A 127 9.77 6.54 4.00
CA PRO A 127 10.86 5.91 3.28
C PRO A 127 12.16 6.31 4.01
N PHE A 128 12.87 5.32 4.55
CA PHE A 128 14.25 5.48 5.02
C PHE A 128 15.19 6.02 3.89
N VAL A 129 14.68 6.14 2.66
CA VAL A 129 15.39 6.48 1.42
C VAL A 129 15.70 7.97 1.26
N ARG A 130 15.26 8.88 2.13
CA ARG A 130 15.79 10.27 2.10
C ARG A 130 17.29 10.38 2.44
N TYR A 131 17.95 9.27 2.82
CA TYR A 131 19.38 9.25 3.17
C TYR A 131 20.28 8.36 2.30
N VAL A 132 19.79 7.79 1.21
CA VAL A 132 20.61 6.96 0.31
C VAL A 132 20.78 7.67 -1.03
N GLY A 133 21.73 8.62 -1.11
CA GLY A 133 22.33 8.97 -2.41
C GLY A 133 22.18 10.39 -2.98
N VAL A 134 22.09 11.45 -2.17
CA VAL A 134 22.44 12.80 -2.67
C VAL A 134 23.75 13.25 -2.00
N PRO A 135 24.89 13.27 -2.70
CA PRO A 135 26.09 13.91 -2.21
C PRO A 135 25.81 15.41 -2.03
N ARG A 136 26.20 15.97 -0.89
CA ARG A 136 26.34 17.44 -0.73
C ARG A 136 27.66 17.89 -1.31
#